data_AF-F2IIG0-F1
#
_entry.id   AF-F2IIG0-F1
#
_cell.length_a   1.000
_cell.length_b   1.000
_cell.length_c   1.000
_cell.angle_alpha   90.00
_cell.angle_beta   90.00
_cell.angle_gamma   90.00
#
_symmetry.space_group_name_H-M   'P 1'
#
loop_
_entity.id
_entity.type
_entity.pdbx_description
1 polymer ?
#
loop_
_entity_poly.entity_id
_entity_poly.type
_entity_poly.pdbx_seq_one_letter_code
_entity_poly.pdbx_strand_id
1 'polypeptide(L)'
;MITILFKYFWIAFIIITFVNAFIMRHRSKKYITEMPDLKDGYDKLFKGMIFYGNIPWVIMGFGIISGLSNNMFDYFNPKSMNSIVLVFHFSIIVLWVLSIRWIYFKSGAEFIENHPGFIQVQGFGNRNNISAKQIKLFYPLMLAVGIAGMIMMWIMDKPTLKL
;
A
#
# COMPACT_ATOMS: atom_id res chain seq x y z
N MET A 1 21.61 15.56 -11.57
CA MET A 1 21.09 14.20 -11.90
C MET A 1 20.32 13.59 -10.73
N ILE A 2 20.90 13.51 -9.52
CA ILE A 2 20.27 12.97 -8.30
C ILE A 2 18.95 13.72 -7.92
N THR A 3 18.91 15.04 -8.07
CA THR A 3 17.71 15.86 -7.77
C THR A 3 16.51 15.51 -8.66
N ILE A 4 16.75 15.11 -9.91
CA ILE A 4 15.68 14.72 -10.85
C ILE A 4 15.14 13.33 -10.48
N LEU A 5 16.00 12.40 -10.08
CA LEU A 5 15.60 11.05 -9.66
C LEU A 5 14.59 11.12 -8.50
N PHE A 6 14.91 11.88 -7.45
CA PHE A 6 14.05 12.02 -6.27
C PHE A 6 12.78 12.86 -6.51
N LYS A 7 12.76 13.65 -7.59
CA LYS A 7 11.56 14.36 -8.04
C LYS A 7 10.51 13.40 -8.63
N TYR A 8 10.96 12.35 -9.32
CA TYR A 8 10.08 11.40 -10.02
C TYR A 8 9.98 10.02 -9.36
N PHE A 9 10.59 9.82 -8.19
CA PHE A 9 10.62 8.52 -7.51
C PHE A 9 9.22 7.97 -7.17
N TRP A 10 8.22 8.85 -7.00
CA TRP A 10 6.82 8.45 -6.80
C TRP A 10 6.28 7.59 -7.96
N ILE A 11 6.77 7.79 -9.19
CA ILE A 11 6.42 6.98 -10.36
C ILE A 11 6.84 5.53 -10.14
N ALA A 12 7.99 5.27 -9.51
CA ALA A 12 8.44 3.91 -9.23
C ALA A 12 7.46 3.18 -8.31
N PHE A 13 6.90 3.85 -7.29
CA PHE A 13 5.88 3.24 -6.41
C PHE A 13 4.58 2.93 -7.16
N ILE A 14 4.18 3.78 -8.10
CA ILE A 14 3.04 3.50 -8.97
C ILE A 14 3.30 2.28 -9.85
N ILE A 15 4.45 2.24 -10.53
CA ILE A 15 4.87 1.11 -11.38
C ILE A 15 4.87 -0.19 -10.57
N ILE A 16 5.47 -0.19 -9.38
CA ILE A 16 5.49 -1.37 -8.49
C ILE A 16 4.07 -1.81 -8.12
N THR A 17 3.16 -0.88 -7.84
CA THR A 17 1.76 -1.19 -7.55
C THR A 17 1.08 -1.88 -8.73
N PHE A 18 1.27 -1.37 -9.96
CA PHE A 18 0.76 -2.01 -11.16
C PHE A 18 1.37 -3.39 -11.40
N VAL A 19 2.69 -3.52 -11.29
CA VAL A 19 3.39 -4.81 -11.45
C VAL A 19 2.85 -5.84 -10.47
N ASN A 20 2.68 -5.48 -9.20
CA ASN A 20 2.10 -6.37 -8.19
C ASN A 20 0.66 -6.77 -8.54
N ALA A 21 -0.17 -5.80 -8.95
CA ALA A 21 -1.55 -6.07 -9.36
C ALA A 21 -1.62 -7.00 -10.58
N PHE A 22 -0.72 -6.84 -11.57
CA PHE A 22 -0.66 -7.69 -12.75
C PHE A 22 -0.13 -9.09 -12.44
N ILE A 23 0.90 -9.22 -11.60
CA ILE A 23 1.39 -10.52 -11.12
C ILE A 23 0.26 -11.27 -10.42
N MET A 24 -0.47 -10.59 -9.55
CA MET A 24 -1.62 -11.15 -8.84
C MET A 24 -2.73 -11.56 -9.82
N ARG A 25 -3.08 -10.71 -10.79
CA ARG A 25 -4.07 -11.03 -11.83
C ARG A 25 -3.65 -12.21 -12.69
N HIS A 26 -2.35 -12.36 -12.94
CA HIS A 26 -1.82 -13.52 -13.66
C HIS A 26 -1.98 -14.80 -12.82
N ARG A 27 -1.63 -14.74 -11.53
CA ARG A 27 -1.76 -15.88 -10.60
C ARG A 27 -3.22 -16.30 -10.37
N SER A 28 -4.15 -15.35 -10.40
CA SER A 28 -5.58 -15.65 -10.18
C SER A 28 -6.23 -16.40 -11.34
N LYS A 29 -5.66 -16.34 -12.56
CA LYS A 29 -6.23 -17.01 -13.75
C LYS A 29 -6.50 -18.49 -13.52
N LYS A 30 -5.56 -19.21 -12.88
CA LYS A 30 -5.71 -20.63 -12.56
C LYS A 30 -6.99 -20.89 -11.75
N TYR A 31 -7.18 -20.13 -10.67
CA TYR A 31 -8.33 -20.29 -9.77
C TYR A 31 -9.65 -19.85 -10.42
N ILE A 32 -9.62 -18.85 -11.31
CA ILE A 32 -10.80 -18.42 -12.06
C ILE A 32 -11.22 -19.49 -13.08
N THR A 33 -10.26 -20.17 -13.72
CA THR A 33 -10.58 -21.28 -14.63
C THR A 33 -11.19 -22.46 -13.89
N GLU A 34 -10.68 -22.79 -12.70
CA GLU A 34 -11.20 -23.86 -11.85
C GLU A 34 -12.55 -23.52 -11.21
N MET A 35 -12.75 -22.26 -10.81
CA MET A 35 -13.97 -21.74 -10.18
C MET A 35 -14.34 -20.36 -10.77
N PRO A 36 -15.15 -20.33 -11.84
CA PRO A 36 -15.50 -19.09 -12.55
C PRO A 36 -16.15 -18.01 -11.67
N ASP A 37 -16.88 -18.41 -10.62
CA ASP A 37 -17.57 -17.50 -9.70
C ASP A 37 -16.63 -16.56 -8.93
N LEU A 38 -15.33 -16.90 -8.81
CA LEU A 38 -14.34 -16.06 -8.15
C LEU A 38 -13.91 -14.85 -8.99
N LYS A 39 -14.22 -14.82 -10.29
CA LYS A 39 -13.74 -13.80 -11.22
C LYS A 39 -14.07 -12.38 -10.75
N ASP A 40 -15.32 -12.15 -10.36
CA ASP A 40 -15.77 -10.81 -9.95
C ASP A 40 -15.10 -10.34 -8.67
N GLY A 41 -14.81 -11.27 -7.76
CA GLY A 41 -14.08 -10.96 -6.54
C GLY A 41 -12.61 -10.61 -6.80
N TYR A 42 -11.93 -11.34 -7.68
CA TYR A 42 -10.58 -10.97 -8.13
C TYR A 42 -10.55 -9.64 -8.88
N ASP A 43 -11.54 -9.36 -9.73
CA ASP A 43 -11.64 -8.09 -10.44
C ASP A 43 -11.81 -6.92 -9.45
N LYS A 44 -12.59 -7.10 -8.37
CA LYS A 44 -12.70 -6.12 -7.27
C LYS A 44 -11.38 -5.93 -6.53
N LEU A 45 -10.66 -7.02 -6.20
CA LEU A 45 -9.34 -6.96 -5.54
C LEU A 45 -8.32 -6.21 -6.40
N PHE A 46 -8.28 -6.52 -7.70
CA PHE A 46 -7.40 -5.88 -8.67
C PHE A 46 -7.67 -4.38 -8.79
N LYS A 47 -8.94 -4.00 -9.00
CA LYS A 47 -9.33 -2.58 -9.09
C LYS A 47 -9.06 -1.84 -7.78
N GLY A 48 -9.37 -2.47 -6.64
CA GLY A 48 -9.11 -1.90 -5.32
C GLY A 48 -7.62 -1.65 -5.07
N MET A 49 -6.76 -2.61 -5.39
CA MET A 49 -5.31 -2.46 -5.26
C MET A 49 -4.76 -1.31 -6.11
N ILE A 50 -5.17 -1.22 -7.37
CA ILE A 50 -4.73 -0.13 -8.27
C ILE A 50 -5.27 1.22 -7.79
N PHE A 51 -6.54 1.30 -7.42
CA PHE A 51 -7.15 2.56 -7.05
C PHE A 51 -6.62 3.06 -5.70
N TYR A 52 -6.83 2.29 -4.63
CA TYR A 52 -6.47 2.70 -3.27
C TYR A 52 -4.95 2.70 -3.05
N GLY A 53 -4.22 1.74 -3.64
CA GLY A 53 -2.77 1.61 -3.46
C GLY A 53 -1.97 2.75 -4.09
N ASN A 54 -2.54 3.50 -5.03
CA ASN A 54 -1.88 4.62 -5.69
C ASN A 54 -2.24 6.01 -5.10
N ILE A 55 -3.25 6.12 -4.24
CA ILE A 55 -3.71 7.42 -3.69
C ILE A 55 -2.55 8.23 -3.09
N PRO A 56 -1.72 7.69 -2.17
CA PRO A 56 -0.64 8.48 -1.56
C PRO A 56 0.40 8.93 -2.59
N TRP A 57 0.72 8.08 -3.56
CA TRP A 57 1.73 8.38 -4.58
C TRP A 57 1.27 9.44 -5.57
N VAL A 58 -0.02 9.46 -5.90
CA VAL A 58 -0.62 10.51 -6.73
C VAL A 58 -0.60 11.84 -5.99
N ILE A 59 -0.95 11.87 -4.71
CA ILE A 59 -0.85 13.09 -3.87
C ILE A 59 0.59 13.60 -3.85
N MET A 60 1.56 12.71 -3.66
CA MET A 60 2.98 13.05 -3.67
C MET A 60 3.42 13.63 -5.03
N GLY A 61 3.07 12.95 -6.13
CA GLY A 61 3.39 13.40 -7.47
C GLY A 61 2.78 14.77 -7.80
N PHE A 62 1.51 14.97 -7.45
CA PHE A 62 0.84 16.25 -7.58
C PHE A 62 1.57 17.35 -6.79
N GLY A 63 1.86 17.10 -5.51
CA GLY A 63 2.56 18.08 -4.68
C GLY A 63 3.93 18.48 -5.22
N ILE A 64 4.68 17.55 -5.82
CA ILE A 64 5.99 17.82 -6.41
C ILE A 64 5.86 18.59 -7.73
N ILE A 65 4.93 18.19 -8.61
CA ILE A 65 4.74 18.84 -9.92
C ILE A 65 4.20 20.26 -9.77
N SER A 66 3.26 20.46 -8.85
CA SER A 66 2.65 21.76 -8.55
C SER A 66 3.56 22.68 -7.72
N GLY A 67 4.75 22.25 -7.32
CA GLY A 67 5.68 23.04 -6.51
C GLY A 67 5.26 23.22 -5.05
N LEU A 68 4.26 22.47 -4.58
CA LEU A 68 3.83 22.46 -3.17
C LEU A 68 4.81 21.71 -2.27
N SER A 69 5.67 20.89 -2.85
CA SER A 69 6.81 20.20 -2.20
C SER A 69 7.96 20.10 -3.20
N ASN A 70 9.20 20.00 -2.72
CA ASN A 70 10.38 20.03 -3.60
C ASN A 70 10.71 18.65 -4.15
N ASN A 71 10.65 17.62 -3.30
CA ASN A 71 10.99 16.23 -3.64
C ASN A 71 10.37 15.25 -2.63
N MET A 72 10.55 13.95 -2.87
CA MET A 72 9.96 12.90 -2.00
C MET A 72 10.38 12.98 -0.53
N PHE A 73 11.57 13.52 -0.21
CA PHE A 73 12.06 13.57 1.17
C PHE A 73 11.29 14.56 2.05
N ASP A 74 10.53 15.48 1.45
CA ASP A 74 9.67 16.40 2.20
C ASP A 74 8.52 15.64 2.87
N TYR A 75 8.07 14.53 2.27
CA TYR A 75 7.03 13.66 2.82
C TYR A 75 7.50 12.79 4.00
N PHE A 76 8.80 12.82 4.32
CA PHE A 76 9.36 12.22 5.53
C PHE A 76 9.55 13.26 6.66
N ASN A 77 9.12 14.50 6.45
CA ASN A 77 9.19 15.56 7.45
C ASN A 77 7.81 16.23 7.65
N PRO A 78 6.83 15.53 8.23
CA PRO A 78 5.51 16.09 8.48
C PRO A 78 5.52 17.26 9.47
N LYS A 79 6.56 17.37 10.33
CA LYS A 79 6.75 18.50 11.27
C LYS A 79 6.90 19.85 10.57
N SER A 80 7.25 19.87 9.28
CA SER A 80 7.31 21.09 8.49
C SER A 80 5.95 21.77 8.28
N MET A 81 4.85 21.10 8.67
CA MET A 81 3.47 21.59 8.55
C MET A 81 3.08 21.96 7.12
N ASN A 82 3.77 21.40 6.13
CA ASN A 82 3.42 21.57 4.74
C ASN A 82 2.07 20.88 4.43
N SER A 83 1.11 21.64 3.89
CA SER A 83 -0.26 21.18 3.68
C SER A 83 -0.35 19.93 2.80
N ILE A 84 0.41 19.83 1.70
CA ILE A 84 0.33 18.64 0.82
C ILE A 84 0.96 17.41 1.48
N VAL A 85 2.00 17.62 2.31
CA VAL A 85 2.58 16.55 3.13
C VAL A 85 1.59 16.06 4.18
N LEU A 86 0.83 16.96 4.81
CA LEU A 86 -0.23 16.56 5.75
C LEU A 86 -1.36 15.79 5.07
N VAL A 87 -1.80 16.22 3.88
CA VAL A 87 -2.80 15.51 3.08
C VAL A 87 -2.31 14.10 2.72
N PHE A 88 -1.02 13.95 2.38
CA PHE A 88 -0.42 12.64 2.14
C PHE A 88 -0.51 11.72 3.36
N HIS A 89 -0.09 12.18 4.54
CA HIS A 89 -0.17 11.38 5.77
C HIS A 89 -1.61 11.06 6.17
N PHE A 90 -2.51 12.05 6.04
CA PHE A 90 -3.93 11.86 6.28
C PHE A 90 -4.51 10.77 5.37
N SER A 91 -4.13 10.74 4.09
CA SER A 91 -4.58 9.71 3.16
C SER A 91 -4.17 8.31 3.60
N ILE A 92 -2.96 8.14 4.15
CA ILE A 92 -2.47 6.87 4.68
C ILE A 92 -3.31 6.44 5.90
N ILE A 93 -3.57 7.37 6.83
CA ILE A 93 -4.40 7.10 8.02
C ILE A 93 -5.82 6.69 7.60
N VAL A 94 -6.43 7.40 6.65
CA VAL A 94 -7.76 7.05 6.11
C VAL A 94 -7.74 5.66 5.50
N LEU A 95 -6.73 5.33 4.69
CA LEU A 95 -6.59 4.00 4.11
C LEU A 95 -6.47 2.92 5.20
N TRP A 96 -5.69 3.15 6.25
CA TRP A 96 -5.58 2.23 7.39
C TRP A 96 -6.91 2.02 8.12
N VAL A 97 -7.66 3.08 8.38
CA VAL A 97 -8.98 2.98 9.02
C VAL A 97 -9.95 2.20 8.14
N LEU A 98 -9.98 2.48 6.84
CA LEU A 98 -10.82 1.78 5.87
C LEU A 98 -10.45 0.30 5.76
N SER A 99 -9.16 -0.03 5.76
CA SER A 99 -8.72 -1.43 5.71
C SER A 99 -8.98 -2.17 7.02
N ILE A 100 -8.85 -1.55 8.20
CA ILE A 100 -9.30 -2.16 9.46
C ILE A 100 -10.81 -2.45 9.38
N ARG A 101 -11.61 -1.45 9.01
CA ARG A 101 -13.06 -1.62 8.86
C ARG A 101 -13.37 -2.77 7.91
N TRP A 102 -12.69 -2.85 6.78
CA TRP A 102 -12.91 -3.87 5.78
C TRP A 102 -12.51 -5.27 6.27
N ILE A 103 -11.29 -5.42 6.79
CA ILE A 103 -10.70 -6.70 7.23
C ILE A 103 -11.48 -7.31 8.40
N TYR A 104 -11.85 -6.51 9.40
CA TYR A 104 -12.46 -7.03 10.63
C TYR A 104 -13.98 -7.02 10.62
N PHE A 105 -14.60 -5.99 10.03
CA PHE A 105 -16.04 -5.72 10.18
C PHE A 105 -16.87 -5.91 8.91
N LYS A 106 -16.22 -6.12 7.75
CA LYS A 106 -16.89 -6.35 6.45
C LYS A 106 -16.41 -7.62 5.76
N SER A 107 -16.01 -8.62 6.56
CA SER A 107 -15.57 -9.93 6.08
C SER A 107 -14.40 -9.87 5.08
N GLY A 108 -13.57 -8.83 5.12
CA GLY A 108 -12.47 -8.64 4.18
C GLY A 108 -11.40 -9.72 4.32
N ALA A 109 -11.15 -10.20 5.54
CA ALA A 109 -10.21 -11.30 5.77
C ALA A 109 -10.70 -12.62 5.16
N GLU A 110 -11.97 -12.97 5.41
CA GLU A 110 -12.64 -14.15 4.86
C GLU A 110 -12.73 -14.04 3.33
N PHE A 111 -12.99 -12.84 2.83
CA PHE A 111 -12.99 -12.58 1.40
C PHE A 111 -11.60 -12.87 0.80
N ILE A 112 -10.51 -12.41 1.41
CA ILE A 112 -9.16 -12.72 0.92
C ILE A 112 -8.85 -14.23 1.00
N GLU A 113 -9.22 -14.90 2.08
CA GLU A 113 -9.02 -16.34 2.26
C GLU A 113 -9.69 -17.14 1.14
N ASN A 114 -10.89 -16.74 0.73
CA ASN A 114 -11.64 -17.35 -0.37
C ASN A 114 -11.10 -17.00 -1.77
N HIS A 115 -10.08 -16.13 -1.87
CA HIS A 115 -9.44 -15.73 -3.13
C HIS A 115 -7.96 -16.15 -3.13
N PRO A 116 -7.68 -17.46 -3.25
CA PRO A 116 -6.33 -18.00 -3.19
C PRO A 116 -5.38 -17.36 -4.21
N GLY A 117 -4.09 -17.30 -3.89
CA GLY A 117 -3.10 -16.62 -4.74
C GLY A 117 -3.11 -15.08 -4.69
N PHE A 118 -4.07 -14.45 -4.00
CA PHE A 118 -4.04 -13.01 -3.71
C PHE A 118 -2.93 -12.68 -2.69
N ILE A 119 -2.96 -13.32 -1.52
CA ILE A 119 -1.89 -13.29 -0.53
C ILE A 119 -1.41 -14.72 -0.30
N GLN A 120 -0.11 -14.94 -0.47
CA GLN A 120 0.53 -16.23 -0.23
C GLN A 120 1.64 -16.03 0.79
N VAL A 121 1.71 -16.91 1.77
CA VAL A 121 2.81 -16.93 2.73
C VAL A 121 3.75 -18.06 2.31
N GLN A 122 5.04 -17.75 2.23
CA GLN A 122 6.06 -18.75 1.96
C GLN A 122 6.55 -19.32 3.29
N GLY A 123 6.16 -20.56 3.60
CA GLY A 123 6.77 -21.35 4.68
C GLY A 123 7.94 -22.17 4.15
N PHE A 124 8.69 -22.83 5.05
CA PHE A 124 9.80 -23.75 4.72
C PHE A 124 9.42 -24.70 3.57
N GLY A 125 9.81 -24.34 2.35
CA GLY A 125 9.62 -25.12 1.12
C GLY A 125 8.26 -25.03 0.42
N ASN A 126 7.17 -24.56 1.05
CA ASN A 126 5.82 -24.57 0.44
C ASN A 126 5.08 -23.22 0.55
N ARG A 127 4.39 -22.83 -0.54
CA ARG A 127 3.52 -21.64 -0.57
C ARG A 127 2.11 -22.04 -0.19
N ASN A 128 1.61 -21.52 0.93
CA ASN A 128 0.26 -21.77 1.39
C ASN A 128 -0.58 -20.49 1.27
N ASN A 129 -1.88 -20.69 1.02
CA ASN A 129 -2.85 -19.59 1.10
C ASN A 129 -3.01 -19.16 2.56
N ILE A 130 -3.20 -17.86 2.77
CA ILE A 130 -3.37 -17.30 4.11
C ILE A 130 -4.82 -17.47 4.59
N SER A 131 -5.02 -17.84 5.85
CA SER A 131 -6.36 -17.90 6.44
C SER A 131 -6.82 -16.54 6.98
N ALA A 132 -8.14 -16.33 7.14
CA ALA A 132 -8.67 -15.10 7.72
C ALA A 132 -8.13 -14.85 9.14
N LYS A 133 -7.93 -15.91 9.93
CA LYS A 133 -7.33 -15.81 11.27
C LYS A 133 -5.89 -15.27 11.20
N GLN A 134 -5.09 -15.77 10.26
CA GLN A 134 -3.72 -15.27 10.06
C GLN A 134 -3.73 -13.81 9.59
N ILE A 135 -4.61 -13.43 8.66
CA ILE A 135 -4.75 -12.02 8.23
C ILE A 135 -5.07 -11.13 9.44
N LYS A 136 -6.07 -11.50 10.23
CA LYS A 136 -6.49 -10.76 11.44
C LYS A 136 -5.42 -10.75 12.53
N LEU A 137 -4.48 -11.70 12.54
CA LEU A 137 -3.38 -11.71 13.50
C LEU A 137 -2.18 -10.87 13.04
N PHE A 138 -1.79 -10.96 11.76
CA PHE A 138 -0.61 -10.27 11.24
C PHE A 138 -0.89 -8.81 10.85
N TYR A 139 -2.11 -8.50 10.45
CA TYR A 139 -2.46 -7.15 10.01
C TYR A 139 -2.23 -6.06 11.09
N PRO A 140 -2.59 -6.26 12.38
CA PRO A 140 -2.28 -5.30 13.43
C PRO A 140 -0.78 -5.10 13.65
N LEU A 141 0.03 -6.15 13.49
CA LEU A 141 1.48 -6.06 13.63
C LEU A 141 2.08 -5.20 12.50
N MET A 142 1.66 -5.44 11.26
CA MET A 142 2.07 -4.61 10.12
C MET A 142 1.63 -3.15 10.31
N LEU A 143 0.41 -2.94 10.80
CA LEU A 143 -0.11 -1.61 11.09
C LEU A 143 0.67 -0.93 12.22
N ALA A 144 1.02 -1.65 13.28
CA ALA A 144 1.82 -1.13 14.39
C ALA A 144 3.20 -0.66 13.92
N VAL A 145 3.86 -1.42 13.03
CA VAL A 145 5.11 -0.99 12.39
C VAL A 145 4.92 0.29 11.57
N GLY A 146 3.83 0.38 10.79
CA GLY A 146 3.49 1.59 10.03
C GLY A 146 3.26 2.81 10.93
N ILE A 147 2.49 2.65 12.01
CA ILE A 147 2.21 3.69 13.00
C ILE A 147 3.52 4.13 13.69
N ALA A 148 4.36 3.18 14.11
CA ALA A 148 5.66 3.50 14.70
C ALA A 148 6.55 4.28 13.73
N GLY A 149 6.60 3.88 12.46
CA GLY A 149 7.29 4.63 11.41
C GLY A 149 6.76 6.05 11.24
N MET A 150 5.43 6.22 11.20
CA MET A 150 4.80 7.52 11.10
C MET A 150 5.13 8.40 12.32
N ILE A 151 5.02 7.87 13.53
CA ILE A 151 5.39 8.57 14.78
C ILE A 151 6.86 8.97 14.76
N MET A 152 7.76 8.07 14.33
CA MET A 152 9.18 8.38 14.21
C MET A 152 9.44 9.57 13.27
N MET A 153 8.72 9.70 12.15
CA MET A 153 8.83 10.88 11.27
C MET A 153 8.37 12.19 11.94
N TRP A 154 7.47 12.11 12.92
CA TRP A 154 7.02 13.26 13.72
C TRP A 154 7.95 13.62 14.89
N ILE A 155 8.83 12.70 15.32
CA ILE A 155 9.70 12.91 16.49
C ILE A 155 11.17 13.08 16.09
N MET A 156 11.65 12.31 15.12
CA MET A 156 13.04 12.35 14.68
C MET A 156 13.27 13.49 13.70
N ASP A 157 14.46 14.08 13.72
CA ASP A 157 14.84 15.05 12.70
C ASP A 157 15.13 14.33 11.39
N LYS A 158 14.86 15.03 10.28
CA LYS A 158 15.11 14.49 8.94
C LYS A 158 16.58 14.07 8.86
N PRO A 159 16.90 12.83 8.44
CA PRO A 159 18.29 12.47 8.21
C PRO A 159 18.88 13.45 7.19
N THR A 160 19.82 14.27 7.64
CA THR A 160 20.58 15.14 6.76
C THR A 160 21.51 14.25 5.96
N LEU A 161 21.05 13.81 4.80
CA LEU A 161 21.96 13.39 3.75
C LEU A 161 22.79 14.62 3.40
N LYS A 162 24.04 14.66 3.87
CA LYS A 162 25.05 15.58 3.35
C LYS A 162 25.29 15.14 1.90
N LEU A 163 24.52 15.72 0.98
CA LEU A 163 24.73 15.63 -0.46
C LEU A 163 25.70 16.73 -0.89
#